data_AF-A0A9D5P977-F1
#
_entry.id   AF-A0A9D5P977-F1
#
_cell.length_a   1.000
_cell.length_b   1.000
_cell.length_c   1.000
_cell.angle_alpha   90.00
_cell.angle_beta   90.00
_cell.angle_gamma   90.00
#
_symmetry.space_group_name_H-M   'P 1'
#
loop_
_entity.id
_entity.type
_entity.pdbx_description
1 polymer ?
#
loop_
_entity_poly.entity_id
_entity_poly.type
_entity_poly.pdbx_seq_one_letter_code
_entity_poly.pdbx_strand_id
1 'polypeptide(L)'
;MEINVFQRFFEAELEYNGMKRRAASVLLISDSEAGNIKYTAAVAFMPYEDEEDFRVPFDAYFTKTIYEGRGRRSKKKEKQFIEDLQQYIDELATKVEGKVFWDKPLSDERLG
;
A
#
# COMPACT_ATOMS: atom_id res chain seq x y z
N MET A 1 8.26 1.11 -15.77
CA MET A 1 6.95 1.79 -15.85
C MET A 1 6.17 1.31 -14.65
N GLU A 2 5.85 2.25 -13.77
CA GLU A 2 5.18 1.96 -12.51
C GLU A 2 3.66 2.11 -12.65
N ILE A 3 2.90 1.17 -12.10
CA ILE A 3 1.44 1.16 -12.11
C ILE A 3 0.93 0.69 -10.75
N ASN A 4 0.00 1.45 -10.16
CA ASN A 4 -0.79 1.01 -9.02
C ASN A 4 -1.84 0.00 -9.50
N VAL A 5 -1.53 -1.28 -9.34
CA VAL A 5 -2.44 -2.40 -9.66
C VAL A 5 -3.67 -2.36 -8.76
N PHE A 6 -3.47 -1.98 -7.50
CA PHE A 6 -4.50 -1.79 -6.49
C PHE A 6 -4.15 -0.56 -5.65
N GLN A 7 -5.16 0.22 -5.31
CA GLN A 7 -5.06 1.26 -4.28
C GLN A 7 -6.39 1.40 -3.53
N ARG A 8 -6.31 1.50 -2.21
CA ARG A 8 -7.46 1.86 -1.37
C ARG A 8 -7.00 2.56 -0.09
N PHE A 9 -7.84 3.44 0.43
CA PHE A 9 -7.62 4.12 1.71
C PHE A 9 -8.45 3.47 2.80
N PHE A 10 -7.87 3.36 3.99
CA PHE A 10 -8.49 2.78 5.18
C PHE A 10 -8.25 3.69 6.38
N GLU A 11 -9.11 3.62 7.38
CA GLU A 11 -8.74 4.08 8.72
C GLU A 11 -7.52 3.28 9.19
N ALA A 12 -6.64 3.95 9.93
CA ALA A 12 -5.44 3.35 10.47
C ALA A 12 -5.06 4.01 11.80
N GLU A 13 -4.08 3.44 12.48
CA GLU A 13 -3.49 4.03 13.69
C GLU A 13 -1.98 3.81 13.63
N LEU A 14 -1.22 4.90 13.71
CA LEU A 14 0.22 4.87 13.87
C LEU A 14 0.66 6.17 14.54
N GLU A 15 1.62 6.10 15.46
CA GLU A 15 2.37 7.29 15.90
C GLU A 15 3.76 7.25 15.28
N TYR A 16 4.08 8.23 14.44
CA TYR A 16 5.36 8.29 13.74
C TYR A 16 5.94 9.70 13.84
N ASN A 17 7.17 9.80 14.33
CA ASN A 17 7.85 11.07 14.59
C ASN A 17 7.04 12.05 15.46
N GLY A 18 6.32 11.54 16.46
CA GLY A 18 5.48 12.35 17.36
C GLY A 18 4.16 12.84 16.76
N MET A 19 3.78 12.33 15.57
CA MET A 19 2.52 12.67 14.90
C MET A 19 1.64 11.43 14.77
N LYS A 20 0.37 11.57 15.14
CA LYS A 20 -0.64 10.52 14.95
C LYS A 20 -1.09 10.46 13.50
N ARG A 21 -1.21 9.25 12.98
CA ARG A 21 -1.66 8.93 11.63
C ARG A 21 -2.93 8.11 11.73
N ARG A 22 -4.02 8.63 11.17
CA ARG A 22 -5.37 8.07 11.30
C ARG A 22 -5.89 7.41 10.02
N ALA A 23 -5.13 7.49 8.93
CA ALA A 23 -5.44 6.78 7.69
C ALA A 23 -4.21 6.11 7.12
N ALA A 24 -4.43 5.09 6.29
CA ALA A 24 -3.41 4.44 5.50
C ALA A 24 -3.85 4.31 4.04
N SER A 25 -2.97 4.63 3.10
CA SER A 25 -3.11 4.20 1.70
C SER A 25 -2.40 2.87 1.55
N VAL A 26 -3.16 1.86 1.12
CA VAL A 26 -2.66 0.52 0.82
C VAL A 26 -2.55 0.37 -0.68
N LEU A 27 -1.38 -0.03 -1.16
CA LEU A 27 -1.10 -0.16 -2.59
C LEU A 27 -0.46 -1.50 -2.93
N LEU A 28 -0.82 -2.02 -4.10
CA LEU A 28 -0.02 -3.00 -4.83
C LEU A 28 0.54 -2.32 -6.07
N ILE A 29 1.86 -2.21 -6.14
CA ILE A 29 2.57 -1.51 -7.20
C ILE A 29 3.26 -2.53 -8.09
N SER A 30 3.06 -2.42 -9.39
CA SER A 30 3.84 -3.15 -10.40
C SER A 30 4.80 -2.19 -11.07
N ASP A 31 6.08 -2.54 -11.07
CA ASP A 31 7.07 -1.87 -11.91
C ASP A 31 7.65 -2.86 -12.91
N SER A 32 7.74 -2.42 -14.16
CA SER A 32 8.33 -3.18 -15.26
C SER A 32 9.49 -2.39 -15.87
N GLU A 33 10.70 -2.91 -15.74
CA GLU A 33 11.92 -2.31 -16.25
C GLU A 33 12.80 -3.38 -16.92
N ALA A 34 13.31 -3.08 -18.12
CA ALA A 34 14.25 -3.94 -18.86
C ALA A 34 13.84 -5.43 -18.98
N GLY A 35 12.54 -5.74 -19.09
CA GLY A 35 12.01 -7.10 -19.21
C GLY A 35 11.92 -7.87 -17.88
N ASN A 36 12.20 -7.20 -16.76
CA ASN A 36 11.89 -7.66 -15.42
C ASN A 36 10.60 -7.02 -14.95
N ILE A 37 9.90 -7.73 -14.08
CA ILE A 37 8.74 -7.23 -13.36
C ILE A 37 8.91 -7.41 -11.87
N LYS A 38 8.52 -6.37 -11.14
CA LYS A 38 8.52 -6.31 -9.70
C LYS A 38 7.11 -5.98 -9.21
N TYR A 39 6.66 -6.70 -8.19
CA TYR A 39 5.44 -6.39 -7.45
C TYR A 39 5.80 -6.03 -6.02
N THR A 40 5.29 -4.89 -5.56
CA THR A 40 5.60 -4.31 -4.26
C THR A 40 4.30 -4.01 -3.52
N ALA A 41 4.13 -4.55 -2.32
CA ALA A 41 3.14 -4.06 -1.38
C ALA A 41 3.66 -2.78 -0.73
N ALA A 42 2.80 -1.78 -0.60
CA ALA A 42 3.15 -0.53 0.04
C ALA A 42 2.02 -0.06 0.96
N VAL A 43 2.40 0.54 2.09
CA VAL A 43 1.50 1.23 3.01
C VAL A 43 2.05 2.61 3.33
N ALA A 44 1.20 3.62 3.20
CA ALA A 44 1.51 5.01 3.50
C ALA A 44 0.57 5.51 4.61
N PHE A 45 1.10 5.81 5.79
CA PHE A 45 0.29 6.33 6.91
C PHE A 45 0.21 7.86 6.88
N MET A 46 -0.99 8.39 7.10
CA MET A 46 -1.33 9.81 6.93
C MET A 46 -1.99 10.36 8.18
N PRO A 47 -1.77 11.63 8.54
CA PRO A 47 -2.42 12.27 9.69
C PRO A 47 -3.93 12.12 9.63
N TYR A 48 -4.50 12.45 8.47
CA TYR A 48 -5.94 12.42 8.19
C TYR A 48 -6.73 13.23 9.23
N GLU A 49 -6.40 14.51 9.27
CA GLU A 49 -7.14 15.54 10.01
C GLU A 49 -8.20 16.20 9.11
N ASP A 50 -7.96 16.28 7.80
CA ASP A 50 -8.91 16.76 6.76
C ASP A 50 -8.73 16.00 5.41
N GLU A 51 -9.73 16.02 4.53
CA GLU A 51 -9.69 15.41 3.18
C GLU A 51 -8.58 16.00 2.28
N GLU A 52 -8.07 17.19 2.58
CA GLU A 52 -6.95 17.78 1.85
C GLU A 52 -5.59 17.10 2.14
N ASP A 53 -5.49 16.31 3.22
CA ASP A 53 -4.24 15.65 3.65
C ASP A 53 -3.75 14.55 2.70
N PHE A 54 -4.59 14.10 1.75
CA PHE A 54 -4.18 13.15 0.72
C PHE A 54 -3.09 13.70 -0.24
N ARG A 55 -2.74 14.99 -0.14
CA ARG A 55 -1.75 15.67 -0.99
C ARG A 55 -0.36 15.81 -0.36
N VAL A 56 -0.15 15.39 0.89
CA VAL A 56 1.12 15.57 1.62
C VAL A 56 2.12 14.45 1.29
N PRO A 57 3.42 14.74 1.08
CA PRO A 57 4.45 13.72 0.89
C PRO A 57 4.51 12.74 2.06
N PHE A 58 4.46 11.44 1.74
CA PHE A 58 4.33 10.36 2.71
C PHE A 58 5.68 10.03 3.39
N ASP A 59 5.94 10.64 4.53
CA ASP A 59 7.10 10.36 5.38
C ASP A 59 7.02 9.00 6.10
N ALA A 60 5.80 8.52 6.39
CA ALA A 60 5.52 7.19 6.92
C ALA A 60 5.14 6.19 5.81
N TYR A 61 6.05 5.97 4.87
CA TYR A 61 5.88 5.08 3.72
C TYR A 61 6.73 3.81 3.85
N PHE A 62 6.08 2.65 3.84
CA PHE A 62 6.73 1.36 4.03
C PHE A 62 6.40 0.41 2.88
N THR A 63 7.40 -0.35 2.43
CA THR A 63 7.24 -1.23 1.27
C THR A 63 7.85 -2.61 1.49
N LYS A 64 7.29 -3.60 0.80
CA LYS A 64 7.82 -4.97 0.73
C LYS A 64 7.74 -5.46 -0.70
N THR A 65 8.86 -5.90 -1.25
CA THR A 65 8.86 -6.61 -2.53
C THR A 65 8.26 -8.00 -2.33
N ILE A 66 7.14 -8.28 -3.01
CA ILE A 66 6.43 -9.57 -2.95
C ILE A 66 6.99 -10.52 -4.01
N TYR A 67 7.33 -9.98 -5.18
CA TYR A 67 7.83 -10.76 -6.30
C TYR A 67 8.76 -9.93 -7.16
N GLU A 68 9.81 -10.56 -7.66
CA GLU A 68 10.69 -10.01 -8.69
C GLU A 68 11.11 -11.13 -9.63
N GLY A 69 11.05 -10.88 -10.93
CA GLY A 69 11.49 -11.87 -11.91
C GLY A 69 11.36 -11.39 -13.36
N ARG A 70 11.91 -12.20 -14.28
CA ARG A 70 11.78 -11.93 -15.72
C ARG A 70 10.36 -12.15 -16.19
N GLY A 71 9.87 -11.27 -17.06
CA GLY A 71 8.59 -11.43 -17.73
C GLY A 71 7.76 -10.15 -17.80
N ARG A 72 6.45 -10.34 -17.91
CA ARG A 72 5.43 -9.27 -18.04
C ARG A 72 4.35 -9.41 -16.98
N ARG A 73 3.53 -8.37 -16.83
CA ARG A 73 2.34 -8.37 -15.96
C ARG A 73 1.44 -9.57 -16.24
N SER A 74 0.92 -10.16 -15.17
CA SER A 74 -0.04 -11.27 -15.24
C SER A 74 -1.23 -10.97 -14.34
N LYS A 75 -2.40 -10.79 -14.94
CA LYS A 75 -3.65 -10.54 -14.21
C LYS A 75 -3.98 -11.66 -13.21
N LYS A 76 -3.58 -12.91 -13.51
CA LYS A 76 -3.72 -14.05 -12.58
C LYS A 76 -2.85 -13.87 -11.34
N LYS A 77 -1.58 -13.47 -11.50
CA LYS A 77 -0.69 -13.21 -10.36
C LYS A 77 -1.14 -12.00 -9.56
N GLU A 78 -1.57 -10.94 -10.25
CA GLU A 78 -2.08 -9.72 -9.62
C GLU A 78 -3.26 -10.01 -8.71
N LYS A 79 -4.24 -10.81 -9.18
CA LYS A 79 -5.36 -11.22 -8.34
C LYS A 79 -4.91 -11.96 -7.08
N GLN A 80 -3.98 -12.91 -7.21
CA GLN A 80 -3.41 -13.62 -6.05
C GLN A 80 -2.72 -12.65 -5.08
N PHE A 81 -1.91 -11.73 -5.60
CA PHE A 81 -1.21 -10.75 -4.77
C PHE A 81 -2.15 -9.74 -4.10
N ILE A 82 -3.31 -9.44 -4.69
CA ILE A 82 -4.35 -8.62 -4.06
C ILE A 82 -5.01 -9.41 -2.91
N GLU A 83 -5.33 -10.68 -3.11
CA GLU A 83 -5.88 -11.55 -2.06
C GLU A 83 -4.91 -11.69 -0.88
N ASP A 84 -3.61 -11.79 -1.16
CA ASP A 84 -2.56 -11.89 -0.14
C ASP A 84 -2.12 -10.52 0.42
N LEU A 85 -2.62 -9.40 -0.14
CA LEU A 85 -2.10 -8.06 0.13
C LEU A 85 -2.21 -7.69 1.60
N GLN A 86 -3.34 -8.03 2.22
CA GLN A 86 -3.60 -7.75 3.62
C GLN A 86 -2.48 -8.29 4.52
N GLN A 87 -2.05 -9.54 4.31
CA GLN A 87 -0.98 -10.14 5.10
C GLN A 87 0.32 -9.32 4.98
N TYR A 88 0.72 -8.94 3.76
CA TYR A 88 1.95 -8.19 3.56
C TYR A 88 1.91 -6.80 4.19
N ILE A 89 0.74 -6.17 4.20
CA ILE A 89 0.53 -4.86 4.79
C ILE A 89 0.49 -4.94 6.32
N ASP A 90 -0.17 -5.94 6.89
CA ASP A 90 -0.16 -6.19 8.33
C ASP A 90 1.26 -6.45 8.85
N GLU A 91 2.09 -7.19 8.09
CA GLU A 91 3.50 -7.37 8.40
C GLU A 91 4.30 -6.05 8.37
N LEU A 92 4.00 -5.15 7.43
CA LEU A 92 4.64 -3.83 7.35
C LEU A 92 4.20 -2.92 8.50
N ALA A 93 2.90 -2.88 8.78
CA ALA A 93 2.30 -2.07 9.84
C ALA A 93 2.83 -2.52 11.22
N THR A 94 2.88 -3.82 11.48
CA THR A 94 3.38 -4.36 12.76
C THR A 94 4.82 -3.95 13.06
N LYS A 95 5.68 -3.85 12.04
CA LYS A 95 7.10 -3.44 12.22
C LYS A 95 7.27 -2.02 12.73
N VAL A 96 6.26 -1.19 12.54
CA VAL A 96 6.25 0.21 12.97
C VAL A 96 5.21 0.47 14.05
N GLU A 97 4.69 -0.58 14.68
CA GLU A 97 3.64 -0.49 15.71
C GLU A 97 2.36 0.18 15.19
N GLY A 98 2.14 0.13 13.87
CA GLY A 98 0.95 0.63 13.21
C GLY A 98 -0.12 -0.43 13.01
N LYS A 99 -1.35 0.01 12.73
CA LYS A 99 -2.51 -0.84 12.47
C LYS A 99 -3.36 -0.27 11.35
N VAL A 100 -3.84 -1.13 10.45
CA VAL A 100 -4.83 -0.78 9.41
C VAL A 100 -6.17 -1.42 9.77
N PHE A 101 -7.25 -0.66 9.70
CA PHE A 101 -8.61 -1.14 9.97
C PHE A 101 -9.29 -1.55 8.65
N TRP A 102 -9.11 -2.81 8.26
CA TRP A 102 -9.60 -3.36 6.99
C TRP A 102 -11.13 -3.32 6.82
N ASP A 103 -11.87 -3.31 7.93
CA ASP A 103 -13.32 -3.17 7.99
C ASP A 103 -13.82 -1.73 7.82
N LYS A 104 -12.90 -0.74 7.78
CA LYS A 104 -13.20 0.68 7.70
C LYS A 104 -12.52 1.36 6.51
N PRO A 105 -12.98 1.06 5.29
CA PRO A 105 -12.48 1.74 4.10
C PRO A 105 -12.93 3.21 4.07
N LEU A 106 -11.99 4.10 3.77
CA LEU A 106 -12.23 5.54 3.56
C LEU A 106 -12.46 5.88 2.10
N SER A 107 -12.14 4.95 1.18
CA SER A 107 -12.37 5.12 -0.25
C SER A 107 -12.87 3.84 -0.90
N ASP A 108 -13.41 4.00 -2.10
CA ASP A 108 -13.57 2.90 -3.04
C ASP A 108 -12.19 2.36 -3.47
N GLU A 109 -12.20 1.09 -3.85
CA GLU A 109 -11.06 0.42 -4.45
C GLU A 109 -10.77 0.98 -5.84
N ARG A 110 -9.49 1.19 -6.15
CA ARG A 110 -9.01 1.56 -7.49
C ARG A 110 -8.09 0.48 -8.03
N LEU A 111 -8.33 0.06 -9.27
CA LEU A 111 -7.55 -0.97 -9.97
C LEU A 111 -6.92 -0.42 -11.25
N GLY A 112 -5.70 -0.90 -11.59
CA GLY A 112 -4.93 -0.48 -12.77
C GLY A 112 -4.24 -1.60 -13.57
#